data_AF-A0AA36HLE4-F1
#
_entry.id   AF-A0AA36HLE4-F1
#
_cell.length_a   1.000
_cell.length_b   1.000
_cell.length_c   1.000
_cell.angle_alpha   90.00
_cell.angle_beta   90.00
_cell.angle_gamma   90.00
#
_symmetry.space_group_name_H-M   'P 1'
#
loop_
_entity.id
_entity.type
_entity.pdbx_description
1 polymer ?
#
loop_
_entity_poly.entity_id
_entity_poly.type
_entity_poly.pdbx_seq_one_letter_code
_entity_poly.pdbx_strand_id
1 'polypeptide(L)'
;MLCPRGHATTSEGKKLRLFSRYDCDVCHEKVSQRGGVYHKCAAGCDFRVCGFCKKEAERTNYFVEPCTFAFPGGLGPFNVQRTRLQAEDLAAGRGAWTLRSSFFRRAPSLQRCWEALLQNGVTDGQGVTVHLSPLAPVKLSSEVRQANSIPDVPGVMVAWMYALQLEWHMILSEADGHENDATAELSFLKIGGLVYFRPEGRSVQAVCANSIFFHPSGCMQFSAPQPWCSEWTAKLAEARRFHQVTAVKWAGSGARYVCWICPEEKLLHPGARHGGFAFIFHELDEEDMAGRDRFFEVVGAPVSSEARTQQLLSKLPAVHRPPEILQSALPFRAVGELPATTRHVAASQQRCFRAASDGRWALLAHILSEFPQLATVVDDEGQTVLHRIALGRPKTRRAAELLRLVHSHGGDLDARDGKGQRELMIWGILSSRLKPARFGGWLQISLPSLRSGLTSLMSTKMATCHHKNWCLL
;
A
#
# COMPACT_ATOMS: atom_id res chain seq x y z
N MET A 1 27.70 4.65 -16.69
CA MET A 1 27.04 4.22 -15.44
C MET A 1 28.12 3.66 -14.54
N LEU A 2 28.38 4.29 -13.38
CA LEU A 2 29.54 4.00 -12.52
C LEU A 2 29.28 2.79 -11.60
N CYS A 3 30.28 1.91 -11.54
CA CYS A 3 30.32 0.62 -10.84
C CYS A 3 30.56 0.76 -9.31
N PRO A 4 30.02 -0.15 -8.47
CA PRO A 4 29.89 -0.01 -7.02
C PRO A 4 31.14 -0.35 -6.18
N ARG A 5 32.37 -0.19 -6.68
CA ARG A 5 33.58 -0.18 -5.85
C ARG A 5 34.67 0.67 -6.49
N GLY A 6 34.79 1.95 -6.12
CA GLY A 6 35.92 2.74 -6.60
C GLY A 6 35.91 4.19 -6.13
N HIS A 7 36.90 4.53 -5.31
CA HIS A 7 37.31 5.92 -5.12
C HIS A 7 37.58 6.56 -6.48
N ALA A 8 36.99 7.72 -6.75
CA ALA A 8 37.30 8.48 -7.95
C ALA A 8 38.74 9.04 -7.86
N THR A 9 39.58 8.62 -8.80
CA THR A 9 40.92 9.20 -9.03
C THR A 9 40.91 9.83 -10.41
N THR A 10 41.56 10.99 -10.55
CA THR A 10 41.80 11.62 -11.85
C THR A 10 42.76 10.76 -12.68
N SER A 11 42.84 11.00 -14.00
CA SER A 11 43.80 10.35 -14.91
C SER A 11 45.27 10.52 -14.51
N GLU A 12 45.58 11.43 -13.58
CA GLU A 12 46.90 11.66 -12.99
C GLU A 12 47.12 10.95 -11.64
N GLY A 13 46.20 10.07 -11.21
CA GLY A 13 46.32 9.34 -9.94
C GLY A 13 46.04 10.17 -8.66
N LYS A 14 45.61 11.43 -8.79
CA LYS A 14 45.16 12.22 -7.63
C LYS A 14 43.76 11.81 -7.19
N LYS A 15 43.60 11.45 -5.90
CA LYS A 15 42.30 11.23 -5.25
C LYS A 15 41.44 12.48 -5.36
N LEU A 16 40.28 12.37 -6.00
CA LEU A 16 39.31 13.45 -6.03
C LEU A 16 38.70 13.60 -4.63
N ARG A 17 38.85 14.78 -4.01
CA ARG A 17 38.03 15.20 -2.87
C ARG A 17 36.59 15.45 -3.35
N LEU A 18 35.88 14.39 -3.70
CA LEU A 18 34.42 14.45 -3.83
C LEU A 18 33.85 14.56 -2.41
N PHE A 19 32.76 15.32 -2.26
CA PHE A 19 32.08 15.70 -1.00
C PHE A 19 32.59 16.98 -0.32
N SER A 20 32.46 18.12 -1.02
CA SER A 20 32.44 19.46 -0.43
C SER A 20 31.06 19.88 0.12
N ARG A 21 30.06 18.99 0.12
CA ARG A 21 28.73 19.29 0.70
C ARG A 21 28.70 18.87 2.16
N TYR A 22 28.49 19.86 3.02
CA TYR A 22 28.43 19.72 4.47
C TYR A 22 27.00 19.54 4.96
N ASP A 23 26.02 19.24 4.12
CA ASP A 23 24.61 19.30 4.52
C ASP A 23 24.07 17.92 4.91
N CYS A 24 23.13 17.89 5.86
CA CYS A 24 22.44 16.69 6.32
C CYS A 24 21.49 16.18 5.23
N ASP A 25 21.53 14.89 4.90
CA ASP A 25 20.65 14.33 3.87
C ASP A 25 19.16 14.34 4.27
N VAL A 26 18.85 14.51 5.56
CA VAL A 26 17.49 14.47 6.11
C VAL A 26 16.86 15.86 6.28
N CYS A 27 17.63 16.84 6.74
CA CYS A 27 17.15 18.19 7.04
C CYS A 27 17.87 19.30 6.27
N HIS A 28 18.86 18.96 5.44
CA HIS A 28 19.69 19.88 4.68
C HIS A 28 20.47 20.91 5.51
N GLU A 29 20.54 20.75 6.85
CA GLU A 29 21.36 21.61 7.70
C GLU A 29 22.85 21.24 7.61
N LYS A 30 23.72 22.25 7.72
CA LYS A 30 25.17 22.06 7.74
C LYS A 30 25.61 21.20 8.94
N VAL A 31 26.13 20.02 8.66
CA VAL A 31 26.80 19.09 9.56
C VAL A 31 28.28 19.46 9.69
N SER A 32 28.79 19.53 10.92
CA SER A 32 30.19 19.82 11.16
C SER A 32 31.09 18.71 10.61
N GLN A 33 32.30 19.06 10.15
CA GLN A 33 33.31 18.12 9.61
C GLN A 33 33.60 16.92 10.52
N ARG A 34 33.34 17.04 11.83
CA ARG A 34 33.60 16.02 12.85
C ARG A 34 32.33 15.36 13.42
N GLY A 35 31.14 15.79 13.00
CA GLY A 35 29.87 15.46 13.68
C GLY A 35 28.85 14.69 12.85
N GLY A 36 29.14 14.34 11.60
CA GLY A 36 28.27 13.49 10.78
C GLY A 36 28.48 12.01 11.13
N VAL A 37 27.43 11.36 11.63
CA VAL A 37 27.43 9.89 11.75
C VAL A 37 27.10 9.34 10.37
N TYR A 38 28.02 8.55 9.82
CA TYR A 38 27.78 7.80 8.60
C TYR A 38 26.99 6.55 8.97
N HIS A 39 25.77 6.46 8.48
CA HIS A 39 25.02 5.20 8.51
C HIS A 39 25.18 4.54 7.14
N LYS A 40 25.76 3.33 7.14
CA LYS A 40 25.65 2.44 5.99
C LYS A 40 24.27 1.81 6.03
N CYS A 41 23.45 2.06 5.00
CA CYS A 41 22.25 1.26 4.84
C CYS A 41 22.63 -0.17 4.41
N ALA A 42 21.68 -1.11 4.49
CA ALA A 42 21.89 -2.50 4.05
C ALA A 42 22.29 -2.59 2.57
N ALA A 43 21.96 -1.58 1.75
CA ALA A 43 22.37 -1.46 0.35
C ALA A 43 23.75 -0.81 0.15
N GLY A 44 24.50 -0.54 1.22
CA GLY A 44 25.88 -0.03 1.16
C GLY A 44 26.02 1.46 0.82
N CYS A 45 24.93 2.23 0.83
CA CYS A 45 24.99 3.68 0.63
C CYS A 45 25.39 4.38 1.93
N ASP A 46 26.30 5.35 1.83
CA ASP A 46 26.71 6.23 2.93
C ASP A 46 25.83 7.49 2.93
N PHE A 47 25.12 7.76 4.04
CA PHE A 47 24.39 9.02 4.24
C PHE A 47 24.90 9.76 5.45
N ARG A 48 24.93 11.10 5.37
CA ARG A 48 25.25 11.98 6.50
C ARG A 48 23.98 12.48 7.15
N VAL A 49 23.78 12.04 8.38
CA VAL A 49 22.69 12.52 9.24
C VAL A 49 23.29 13.41 10.32
N CYS A 50 22.72 14.60 10.53
CA CYS A 50 23.15 15.48 11.63
C CYS A 50 22.78 14.84 12.98
N GLY A 51 23.50 15.23 14.04
CA GLY A 51 23.29 14.67 15.38
C GLY A 51 21.86 14.82 15.90
N PHE A 52 21.14 15.86 15.48
CA PHE A 52 19.73 16.05 15.82
C PHE A 52 18.83 15.01 15.13
N CYS A 53 18.92 14.88 13.81
CA CYS A 53 18.16 13.88 13.05
C CYS A 53 18.50 12.44 13.49
N LYS A 54 19.75 12.17 13.89
CA LYS A 54 20.14 10.89 14.47
C LYS A 54 19.48 10.63 15.83
N LYS A 55 19.57 11.56 16.77
CA LYS A 55 18.95 11.41 18.09
C LYS A 55 17.43 11.28 17.99
N GLU A 56 16.81 12.01 17.07
CA GLU A 56 15.37 11.90 16.84
C GLU A 56 15.02 10.54 16.22
N ALA A 57 15.82 10.04 15.27
CA ALA A 57 15.68 8.69 14.72
C ALA A 57 15.80 7.60 15.80
N GLU A 58 16.83 7.69 16.66
CA GLU A 58 17.03 6.78 17.80
C GLU A 58 15.87 6.86 18.81
N ARG A 59 15.38 8.07 19.11
CA ARG A 59 14.28 8.29 20.06
C ARG A 59 12.92 7.79 19.54
N THR A 60 12.71 7.85 18.23
CA THR A 60 11.45 7.47 17.59
C THR A 60 11.45 6.03 17.07
N ASN A 61 12.53 5.27 17.29
CA ASN A 61 12.76 3.96 16.66
C ASN A 61 12.64 4.02 15.11
N TYR A 62 12.94 5.19 14.55
CA TYR A 62 12.73 5.51 13.16
C TYR A 62 14.08 5.70 12.48
N PHE A 63 14.64 4.62 11.94
CA PHE A 63 15.69 4.78 10.95
C PHE A 63 15.07 5.49 9.74
N VAL A 64 15.52 6.70 9.43
CA VAL A 64 15.26 7.29 8.12
C VAL A 64 15.92 6.34 7.13
N GLU A 65 15.14 5.56 6.38
CA GLU A 65 15.63 4.73 5.28
C GLU A 65 15.92 5.64 4.09
N PRO A 66 17.20 6.01 3.80
CA PRO A 66 17.48 6.78 2.61
C PRO A 66 17.86 5.75 1.54
N CYS A 67 16.93 5.51 0.63
CA CYS A 67 17.09 5.16 -0.78
C CYS A 67 15.74 4.63 -1.28
N THR A 68 15.00 5.58 -1.83
CA THR A 68 13.74 5.50 -2.57
C THR A 68 13.46 4.14 -3.23
N PHE A 69 12.49 3.42 -2.66
CA PHE A 69 11.97 2.10 -3.04
C PHE A 69 12.78 0.90 -2.50
N ALA A 70 12.94 0.84 -1.18
CA ALA A 70 13.13 -0.45 -0.53
C ALA A 70 11.95 -1.35 -0.89
N PHE A 71 12.23 -2.49 -1.53
CA PHE A 71 11.22 -3.54 -1.73
C PHE A 71 10.52 -3.79 -0.39
N PRO A 72 9.19 -3.95 -0.36
CA PRO A 72 8.47 -3.92 0.90
C PRO A 72 9.04 -4.94 1.89
N GLY A 73 9.24 -4.50 3.14
CA GLY A 73 9.71 -5.36 4.24
C GLY A 73 8.74 -6.48 4.63
N GLY A 74 7.64 -6.64 3.90
CA GLY A 74 6.65 -7.71 4.03
C GLY A 74 5.72 -7.73 2.82
N LEU A 75 5.16 -8.90 2.51
CA LEU A 75 4.14 -9.06 1.47
C LEU A 75 2.76 -9.16 2.15
N GLY A 76 1.81 -8.30 1.76
CA GLY A 76 0.45 -8.30 2.33
C GLY A 76 0.30 -7.43 3.59
N PRO A 77 -0.73 -7.67 4.41
CA PRO A 77 -1.73 -8.75 4.32
C PRO A 77 -2.63 -8.68 3.08
N PHE A 78 -3.11 -9.83 2.61
CA PHE A 78 -4.08 -9.94 1.52
C PHE A 78 -5.36 -10.60 1.98
N ASN A 79 -6.48 -10.08 1.48
CA ASN A 79 -7.73 -10.81 1.52
C ASN A 79 -7.81 -11.76 0.33
N VAL A 80 -8.56 -12.84 0.51
CA VAL A 80 -8.78 -13.87 -0.51
C VAL A 80 -10.26 -13.82 -0.89
N GLN A 81 -10.56 -13.60 -2.17
CA GLN A 81 -11.93 -13.58 -2.67
C GLN A 81 -12.10 -14.53 -3.83
N ARG A 82 -13.13 -15.36 -3.72
CA ARG A 82 -13.51 -16.31 -4.75
C ARG A 82 -13.98 -15.58 -6.00
N THR A 83 -13.41 -15.96 -7.13
CA THR A 83 -13.83 -15.51 -8.46
C THR A 83 -15.02 -16.35 -8.95
N ARG A 84 -15.70 -15.87 -10.00
CA ARG A 84 -16.73 -16.61 -10.72
C ARG A 84 -16.19 -17.60 -11.76
N LEU A 85 -14.89 -17.93 -11.73
CA LEU A 85 -14.29 -18.92 -12.62
C LEU A 85 -14.92 -20.30 -12.41
N GLN A 86 -15.42 -20.90 -13.49
CA GLN A 86 -16.00 -22.24 -13.52
C GLN A 86 -15.04 -23.25 -14.17
N ALA A 87 -15.34 -24.54 -14.01
CA ALA A 87 -14.52 -25.63 -14.55
C ALA A 87 -14.29 -25.54 -16.06
N GLU A 88 -15.33 -25.16 -16.80
CA GLU A 88 -15.30 -25.03 -18.26
C GLU A 88 -14.54 -23.81 -18.77
N ASP A 89 -14.27 -22.83 -17.90
CA ASP A 89 -13.57 -21.59 -18.25
C ASP A 89 -12.07 -21.82 -18.41
N LEU A 90 -11.50 -22.86 -17.79
CA LEU A 90 -10.07 -23.14 -17.80
C LEU A 90 -9.79 -24.54 -18.35
N ALA A 91 -9.21 -24.60 -19.55
CA ALA A 91 -8.92 -25.85 -20.24
C ALA A 91 -7.41 -26.15 -20.26
N ALA A 92 -7.04 -27.39 -19.98
CA ALA A 92 -5.69 -27.88 -20.20
C ALA A 92 -5.49 -28.29 -21.66
N GLY A 93 -4.46 -27.76 -22.30
CA GLY A 93 -3.99 -28.12 -23.64
C GLY A 93 -2.67 -28.91 -23.61
N ARG A 94 -1.96 -28.96 -24.75
CA ARG A 94 -0.65 -29.63 -24.90
C ARG A 94 0.47 -28.85 -24.18
N GLY A 95 0.43 -28.84 -22.85
CA GLY A 95 1.42 -28.17 -22.00
C GLY A 95 1.14 -26.69 -21.70
N ALA A 96 -0.03 -26.19 -22.07
CA ALA A 96 -0.48 -24.83 -21.76
C ALA A 96 -1.90 -24.85 -21.24
N TRP A 97 -2.28 -23.83 -20.47
CA TRP A 97 -3.64 -23.63 -20.01
C TRP A 97 -4.30 -22.52 -20.81
N THR A 98 -5.57 -22.68 -21.14
CA THR A 98 -6.34 -21.67 -21.88
C THR A 98 -7.53 -21.23 -21.05
N LEU A 99 -7.57 -19.94 -20.74
CA LEU A 99 -8.73 -19.28 -20.14
C LEU A 99 -9.69 -18.89 -21.27
N ARG A 100 -10.83 -19.56 -21.35
CA ARG A 100 -11.79 -19.46 -22.44
C ARG A 100 -12.56 -18.14 -22.43
N SER A 101 -13.08 -17.77 -23.60
CA SER A 101 -13.92 -16.57 -23.77
C SER A 101 -15.18 -16.57 -22.89
N SER A 102 -15.68 -17.73 -22.46
CA SER A 102 -16.82 -17.86 -21.53
C SER A 102 -16.59 -17.13 -20.20
N PHE A 103 -15.36 -17.14 -19.69
CA PHE A 103 -14.97 -16.43 -18.47
C PHE A 103 -15.23 -14.93 -18.61
N PHE A 104 -14.88 -14.37 -19.76
CA PHE A 104 -14.92 -12.92 -19.98
C PHE A 104 -16.33 -12.38 -20.23
N ARG A 105 -17.29 -13.23 -20.58
CA ARG A 105 -18.70 -12.84 -20.79
C ARG A 105 -19.48 -12.65 -19.49
N ARG A 106 -18.88 -12.93 -18.32
CA ARG A 106 -19.56 -12.93 -17.02
C ARG A 106 -19.74 -11.54 -16.41
N ALA A 107 -18.99 -10.55 -16.87
CA ALA A 107 -19.08 -9.17 -16.41
C ALA A 107 -18.74 -8.18 -17.54
N PRO A 108 -19.38 -7.01 -17.61
CA PRO A 108 -19.09 -6.00 -18.64
C PRO A 108 -17.62 -5.57 -18.69
N SER A 109 -16.96 -5.41 -17.54
CA SER A 109 -15.54 -5.07 -17.48
C SER A 109 -14.62 -6.17 -18.02
N LEU A 110 -14.97 -7.44 -17.82
CA LEU A 110 -14.24 -8.57 -18.41
C LEU A 110 -14.48 -8.65 -19.91
N GLN A 111 -15.69 -8.33 -20.39
CA GLN A 111 -15.98 -8.29 -21.81
C GLN A 111 -15.13 -7.23 -22.52
N ARG A 112 -14.99 -6.03 -21.92
CA ARG A 112 -14.06 -5.01 -22.43
C ARG A 112 -12.61 -5.48 -22.45
N CYS A 113 -12.18 -6.19 -21.40
CA CYS A 113 -10.86 -6.82 -21.38
C CYS A 113 -10.69 -7.81 -22.54
N TRP A 114 -11.71 -8.63 -22.81
CA TRP A 114 -11.70 -9.57 -23.92
C TRP A 114 -11.66 -8.90 -25.30
N GLU A 115 -12.43 -7.85 -25.49
CA GLU A 115 -12.41 -7.05 -26.73
C GLU A 115 -11.04 -6.44 -26.95
N ALA A 116 -10.41 -5.88 -25.91
CA ALA A 116 -9.05 -5.36 -26.00
C ALA A 116 -8.03 -6.47 -26.33
N LEU A 117 -8.14 -7.64 -25.70
CA LEU A 117 -7.29 -8.80 -26.01
C LEU A 117 -7.41 -9.24 -27.46
N LEU A 118 -8.64 -9.24 -28.00
CA LEU A 118 -8.92 -9.59 -29.38
C LEU A 118 -8.36 -8.54 -30.35
N GLN A 119 -8.57 -7.26 -30.07
CA GLN A 119 -8.06 -6.14 -30.89
C GLN A 119 -6.53 -6.12 -30.94
N ASN A 120 -5.85 -6.52 -29.87
CA ASN A 120 -4.39 -6.59 -29.80
C ASN A 120 -3.82 -7.93 -30.29
N GLY A 121 -4.65 -8.85 -30.80
CA GLY A 121 -4.21 -10.15 -31.33
C GLY A 121 -3.62 -11.09 -30.28
N VAL A 122 -3.93 -10.89 -28.99
CA VAL A 122 -3.45 -11.73 -27.88
C VAL A 122 -4.22 -13.06 -27.81
N THR A 123 -5.42 -13.10 -28.39
CA THR A 123 -6.32 -14.26 -28.43
C THR A 123 -6.77 -14.54 -29.86
N ASP A 124 -7.03 -15.81 -30.16
CA ASP A 124 -7.60 -16.30 -31.42
C ASP A 124 -9.14 -16.30 -31.44
N GLY A 125 -9.76 -15.75 -30.39
CA GLY A 125 -11.21 -15.76 -30.19
C GLY A 125 -11.74 -16.96 -29.38
N GLN A 126 -10.93 -18.00 -29.16
CA GLN A 126 -11.31 -19.15 -28.33
C GLN A 126 -10.93 -18.95 -26.86
N GLY A 127 -9.75 -18.40 -26.61
CA GLY A 127 -9.29 -18.10 -25.26
C GLY A 127 -7.89 -17.49 -25.20
N VAL A 128 -7.46 -17.16 -23.99
CA VAL A 128 -6.14 -16.59 -23.72
C VAL A 128 -5.28 -17.67 -23.10
N THR A 129 -4.06 -17.83 -23.59
CA THR A 129 -3.08 -18.73 -22.96
C THR A 129 -2.64 -18.14 -21.62
N VAL A 130 -2.73 -18.94 -20.56
CA VAL A 130 -2.35 -18.55 -19.20
C VAL A 130 -1.26 -19.47 -18.67
N HIS A 131 -0.43 -18.93 -17.79
CA HIS A 131 0.63 -19.68 -17.13
C HIS A 131 0.22 -20.02 -15.70
N LEU A 132 0.35 -21.29 -15.36
CA LEU A 132 0.16 -21.79 -14.00
C LEU A 132 1.50 -22.27 -13.44
N SER A 133 1.69 -22.12 -12.13
CA SER A 133 2.72 -22.85 -11.41
C SER A 133 2.47 -24.36 -11.50
N PRO A 134 3.47 -25.20 -11.18
CA PRO A 134 3.23 -26.62 -11.00
C PRO A 134 2.09 -26.89 -10.01
N LEU A 135 1.30 -27.93 -10.29
CA LEU A 135 0.23 -28.38 -9.40
C LEU A 135 0.83 -28.99 -8.14
N ALA A 136 0.34 -28.56 -6.98
CA ALA A 136 0.75 -29.08 -5.69
C ALA A 136 -0.47 -29.52 -4.86
N PRO A 137 -0.34 -30.58 -4.05
CA PRO A 137 -1.43 -31.00 -3.16
C PRO A 137 -1.65 -30.00 -2.03
N VAL A 138 -2.91 -29.69 -1.72
CA VAL A 138 -3.26 -28.88 -0.56
C VAL A 138 -3.32 -29.76 0.67
N LYS A 139 -2.39 -29.53 1.62
CA LYS A 139 -2.28 -30.30 2.87
C LYS A 139 -2.94 -29.62 4.08
N LEU A 140 -3.72 -28.57 3.84
CA LEU A 140 -4.45 -27.85 4.88
C LEU A 140 -5.61 -28.71 5.40
N SER A 141 -5.96 -28.55 6.68
CA SER A 141 -7.14 -29.21 7.27
C SER A 141 -8.44 -28.71 6.65
N SER A 142 -9.53 -29.48 6.77
CA SER A 142 -10.85 -29.09 6.26
C SER A 142 -11.29 -27.73 6.84
N GLU A 143 -11.05 -27.49 8.14
CA GLU A 143 -11.43 -26.24 8.79
C GLU A 143 -10.67 -25.04 8.21
N VAL A 144 -9.36 -25.18 7.99
CA VAL A 144 -8.52 -24.13 7.40
C VAL A 144 -8.91 -23.91 5.94
N ARG A 145 -9.22 -24.97 5.19
CA ARG A 145 -9.71 -24.86 3.82
C ARG A 145 -11.01 -24.07 3.77
N GLN A 146 -11.99 -24.43 4.57
CA GLN A 146 -13.28 -23.74 4.64
C GLN A 146 -13.11 -22.26 5.02
N ALA A 147 -12.26 -21.95 6.01
CA ALA A 147 -12.00 -20.58 6.44
C ALA A 147 -11.36 -19.71 5.36
N ASN A 148 -10.65 -20.30 4.40
CA ASN A 148 -9.96 -19.59 3.31
C ASN A 148 -10.67 -19.74 1.96
N SER A 149 -11.95 -20.14 1.95
CA SER A 149 -12.73 -20.39 0.73
C SER A 149 -12.04 -21.36 -0.24
N ILE A 150 -11.33 -22.35 0.31
CA ILE A 150 -10.73 -23.45 -0.44
C ILE A 150 -11.75 -24.59 -0.51
N PRO A 151 -11.96 -25.23 -1.67
CA PRO A 151 -12.86 -26.37 -1.78
C PRO A 151 -12.49 -27.48 -0.80
N ASP A 152 -13.45 -27.92 0.00
CA ASP A 152 -13.25 -29.04 0.92
C ASP A 152 -13.50 -30.37 0.21
N VAL A 153 -12.61 -30.71 -0.72
CA VAL A 153 -12.65 -31.98 -1.46
C VAL A 153 -11.36 -32.76 -1.25
N PRO A 154 -11.42 -34.11 -1.12
CA PRO A 154 -10.22 -34.93 -0.99
C PRO A 154 -9.29 -34.77 -2.19
N GLY A 155 -7.99 -34.71 -1.94
CA GLY A 155 -6.97 -34.62 -3.00
C GLY A 155 -6.99 -33.32 -3.79
N VAL A 156 -7.57 -32.24 -3.26
CA VAL A 156 -7.55 -30.94 -3.95
C VAL A 156 -6.11 -30.49 -4.20
N MET A 157 -5.85 -30.12 -5.45
CA MET A 157 -4.56 -29.60 -5.91
C MET A 157 -4.69 -28.09 -6.07
N VAL A 158 -3.58 -27.37 -5.98
CA VAL A 158 -3.51 -25.91 -6.17
C VAL A 158 -2.40 -25.57 -7.14
N ALA A 159 -2.63 -24.56 -7.97
CA ALA A 159 -1.60 -23.85 -8.71
C ALA A 159 -1.85 -22.35 -8.63
N TRP A 160 -0.77 -21.57 -8.69
CA TRP A 160 -0.83 -20.13 -8.87
C TRP A 160 -0.97 -19.81 -10.36
N MET A 161 -2.01 -19.09 -10.75
CA MET A 161 -2.08 -18.46 -12.06
C MET A 161 -1.33 -17.14 -12.00
N TYR A 162 -0.35 -16.96 -12.88
CA TYR A 162 0.37 -15.71 -13.01
C TYR A 162 -0.50 -14.64 -13.68
N ALA A 163 -0.22 -13.38 -13.34
CA ALA A 163 -0.87 -12.24 -13.97
C ALA A 163 -0.73 -12.28 -15.50
N LEU A 164 -1.76 -11.82 -16.21
CA LEU A 164 -1.63 -11.57 -17.64
C LEU A 164 -0.71 -10.36 -17.83
N GLN A 165 0.28 -10.53 -18.71
CA GLN A 165 1.21 -9.49 -19.12
C GLN A 165 0.53 -8.57 -20.13
N LEU A 166 -0.35 -7.71 -19.62
CA LEU A 166 -1.10 -6.74 -20.39
C LEU A 166 -0.81 -5.34 -19.88
N GLU A 167 -0.87 -4.38 -20.78
CA GLU A 167 -0.88 -2.96 -20.43
C GLU A 167 -2.26 -2.58 -19.89
N TRP A 168 -2.50 -2.95 -18.64
CA TRP A 168 -3.81 -2.82 -17.97
C TRP A 168 -4.38 -1.41 -17.96
N HIS A 169 -3.52 -0.39 -18.04
CA HIS A 169 -3.90 1.02 -18.10
C HIS A 169 -4.52 1.42 -19.45
N MET A 170 -4.24 0.66 -20.52
CA MET A 170 -4.88 0.85 -21.82
C MET A 170 -6.25 0.17 -21.90
N ILE A 171 -6.44 -0.90 -21.11
CA ILE A 171 -7.65 -1.73 -21.15
C ILE A 171 -8.74 -1.20 -20.20
N LEU A 172 -8.35 -0.73 -19.01
CA LEU A 172 -9.26 -0.27 -17.98
C LEU A 172 -9.05 1.23 -17.80
N SER A 173 -10.09 2.02 -18.05
CA SER A 173 -10.05 3.45 -17.75
C SER A 173 -10.10 3.66 -16.22
N GLU A 174 -9.54 4.76 -15.72
CA GLU A 174 -9.58 5.07 -14.27
C GLU A 174 -11.02 5.12 -13.73
N ALA A 175 -12.00 5.46 -14.57
CA ALA A 175 -13.42 5.49 -14.22
C ALA A 175 -14.02 4.10 -13.91
N ASP A 176 -13.41 3.02 -14.43
CA ASP A 176 -13.87 1.64 -14.22
C ASP A 176 -13.46 1.07 -12.86
N GLY A 177 -12.61 1.78 -12.10
CA GLY A 177 -12.17 1.38 -10.76
C GLY A 177 -13.26 1.46 -9.67
N HIS A 178 -14.42 2.04 -9.98
CA HIS A 178 -15.51 2.23 -9.02
C HIS A 178 -16.65 1.21 -9.13
N GLU A 179 -16.63 0.32 -10.13
CA GLU A 179 -17.61 -0.77 -10.23
C GLU A 179 -17.19 -1.96 -9.35
N ASN A 180 -17.81 -2.07 -8.18
CA ASN A 180 -17.53 -3.12 -7.18
C ASN A 180 -17.71 -4.57 -7.68
N ASP A 181 -18.45 -4.81 -8.76
CA ASP A 181 -18.98 -6.14 -9.09
C ASP A 181 -18.00 -7.10 -9.81
N ALA A 182 -16.88 -6.60 -10.33
CA ALA A 182 -15.88 -7.41 -11.05
C ALA A 182 -14.46 -7.33 -10.45
N THR A 183 -14.36 -6.85 -9.21
CA THR A 183 -13.08 -6.59 -8.54
C THR A 183 -12.24 -7.84 -8.39
N ALA A 184 -12.86 -8.99 -8.08
CA ALA A 184 -12.14 -10.25 -7.87
C ALA A 184 -11.55 -10.80 -9.18
N GLU A 185 -12.34 -10.83 -10.25
CA GLU A 185 -11.90 -11.34 -11.55
C GLU A 185 -10.84 -10.46 -12.20
N LEU A 186 -10.99 -9.14 -12.13
CA LEU A 186 -9.96 -8.23 -12.63
C LEU A 186 -8.68 -8.33 -11.79
N SER A 187 -8.78 -8.44 -10.47
CA SER A 187 -7.60 -8.67 -9.61
C SER A 187 -6.93 -10.00 -9.96
N PHE A 188 -7.71 -11.05 -10.20
CA PHE A 188 -7.22 -12.37 -10.61
C PHE A 188 -6.41 -12.31 -11.91
N LEU A 189 -6.86 -11.52 -12.90
CA LEU A 189 -6.10 -11.35 -14.14
C LEU A 189 -4.87 -10.43 -13.96
N LYS A 190 -4.99 -9.36 -13.16
CA LYS A 190 -3.94 -8.34 -12.97
C LYS A 190 -2.77 -8.79 -12.11
N ILE A 191 -3.07 -9.48 -11.01
CA ILE A 191 -2.12 -9.87 -9.97
C ILE A 191 -1.83 -11.36 -10.06
N GLY A 192 -2.81 -12.15 -10.51
CA GLY A 192 -2.80 -13.59 -10.42
C GLY A 192 -3.71 -14.09 -9.29
N GLY A 193 -3.73 -15.40 -9.10
CA GLY A 193 -4.48 -16.00 -8.00
C GLY A 193 -4.33 -17.52 -7.91
N LEU A 194 -4.95 -18.09 -6.88
CA LEU A 194 -4.90 -19.51 -6.61
C LEU A 194 -6.02 -20.23 -7.35
N VAL A 195 -5.68 -21.17 -8.22
CA VAL A 195 -6.63 -22.05 -8.90
C VAL A 195 -6.60 -23.42 -8.23
N TYR A 196 -7.77 -23.90 -7.84
CA TYR A 196 -7.93 -25.19 -7.19
C TYR A 196 -8.47 -26.21 -8.17
N PHE A 197 -7.88 -27.40 -8.15
CA PHE A 197 -8.21 -28.48 -9.06
C PHE A 197 -8.64 -29.72 -8.30
N ARG A 198 -9.61 -30.43 -8.87
CA ARG A 198 -9.98 -31.77 -8.45
C ARG A 198 -9.33 -32.77 -9.41
N PRO A 199 -8.64 -33.81 -8.90
CA PRO A 199 -8.18 -34.89 -9.75
C PRO A 199 -9.39 -35.70 -10.26
N GLU A 200 -9.42 -35.97 -11.55
CA GLU A 200 -10.46 -36.75 -12.23
C GLU A 200 -9.76 -37.79 -13.12
N GLY A 201 -9.48 -38.97 -12.54
CA GLY A 201 -8.69 -40.01 -13.20
C GLY A 201 -7.26 -39.54 -13.51
N ARG A 202 -6.94 -39.42 -14.81
CA ARG A 202 -5.64 -38.92 -15.30
C ARG A 202 -5.64 -37.41 -15.61
N SER A 203 -6.80 -36.77 -15.53
CA SER A 203 -6.98 -35.34 -15.77
C SER A 203 -7.20 -34.58 -14.46
N VAL A 204 -7.14 -33.26 -14.54
CA VAL A 204 -7.50 -32.36 -13.46
C VAL A 204 -8.57 -31.39 -13.95
N GLN A 205 -9.56 -31.13 -13.12
CA GLN A 205 -10.65 -30.20 -13.42
C GLN A 205 -10.56 -29.00 -12.47
N ALA A 206 -10.59 -27.78 -13.00
CA ALA A 206 -10.66 -26.59 -12.17
C ALA A 206 -11.98 -26.57 -11.39
N VAL A 207 -11.92 -26.35 -10.08
CA VAL A 207 -13.10 -26.31 -9.19
C VAL A 207 -13.50 -24.87 -8.90
N CYS A 208 -12.50 -24.04 -8.59
CA CYS A 208 -12.67 -22.61 -8.41
C CYS A 208 -11.32 -21.92 -8.50
N ALA A 209 -11.35 -20.59 -8.59
CA ALA A 209 -10.17 -19.76 -8.44
C ALA A 209 -10.44 -18.65 -7.42
N ASN A 210 -9.41 -18.32 -6.65
CA ASN A 210 -9.43 -17.25 -5.68
C ASN A 210 -8.42 -16.17 -6.09
N SER A 211 -8.90 -14.94 -6.18
CA SER A 211 -8.07 -13.75 -6.31
C SER A 211 -7.51 -13.34 -4.95
N ILE A 212 -6.38 -12.64 -4.98
CA ILE A 212 -5.86 -11.95 -3.80
C ILE A 212 -5.86 -10.44 -4.06
N PHE A 213 -6.11 -9.66 -3.03
CA PHE A 213 -5.95 -8.21 -3.06
C PHE A 213 -5.51 -7.72 -1.70
N PHE A 214 -4.75 -6.62 -1.67
CA PHE A 214 -4.27 -6.06 -0.42
C PHE A 214 -5.46 -5.64 0.44
N HIS A 215 -5.45 -6.03 1.72
CA HIS A 215 -6.44 -5.58 2.67
C HIS A 215 -5.84 -5.58 4.07
N PRO A 216 -5.97 -4.51 4.87
CA PRO A 216 -5.36 -4.43 6.21
C PRO A 216 -5.76 -5.56 7.16
N SER A 217 -6.96 -6.12 7.00
CA SER A 217 -7.46 -7.27 7.77
C SER A 217 -7.42 -8.59 6.99
N GLY A 218 -6.59 -8.67 5.94
CA GLY A 218 -6.46 -9.86 5.11
C GLY A 218 -5.98 -11.08 5.89
N CYS A 219 -6.56 -12.25 5.61
CA CYS A 219 -6.21 -13.51 6.25
C CYS A 219 -4.96 -14.18 5.65
N MET A 220 -4.57 -13.82 4.43
CA MET A 220 -3.36 -14.36 3.81
C MET A 220 -2.17 -13.48 4.19
N GLN A 221 -1.30 -14.04 5.02
CA GLN A 221 -0.10 -13.38 5.51
C GLN A 221 1.15 -14.10 5.02
N PHE A 222 2.22 -13.32 4.86
CA PHE A 222 3.53 -13.80 4.46
C PHE A 222 4.56 -13.56 5.55
N SER A 223 5.62 -14.37 5.56
CA SER A 223 6.75 -14.21 6.46
C SER A 223 7.44 -12.86 6.22
N ALA A 224 8.33 -12.50 7.15
CA ALA A 224 9.36 -11.53 6.84
C ALA A 224 10.17 -11.97 5.59
N PRO A 225 10.73 -11.02 4.83
CA PRO A 225 11.58 -11.33 3.68
C PRO A 225 12.74 -12.21 4.09
N GLN A 226 12.87 -13.37 3.45
CA GLN A 226 13.97 -14.29 3.63
C GLN A 226 14.99 -14.11 2.50
N PRO A 227 16.30 -14.26 2.77
CA PRO A 227 17.32 -14.30 1.73
C PRO A 227 17.03 -15.42 0.72
N TRP A 228 17.32 -15.16 -0.55
CA TRP A 228 17.17 -16.12 -1.63
C TRP A 228 18.54 -16.62 -2.11
N CYS A 229 18.65 -17.91 -2.46
CA CYS A 229 19.89 -18.51 -2.96
C CYS A 229 19.89 -18.57 -4.49
N SER A 230 20.96 -18.09 -5.12
CA SER A 230 21.10 -18.05 -6.60
C SER A 230 21.05 -19.43 -7.26
N GLU A 231 21.50 -20.49 -6.56
CA GLU A 231 21.39 -21.87 -7.06
C GLU A 231 19.95 -22.30 -7.33
N TRP A 232 18.99 -21.75 -6.58
CA TRP A 232 17.56 -22.01 -6.79
C TRP A 232 17.04 -21.28 -8.03
N THR A 233 17.54 -20.07 -8.31
CA THR A 233 17.20 -19.31 -9.51
C THR A 233 17.53 -20.11 -10.77
N ALA A 234 18.74 -20.65 -10.89
CA ALA A 234 19.14 -21.42 -12.06
C ALA A 234 18.21 -22.63 -12.33
N LYS A 235 17.92 -23.41 -11.29
CA LYS A 235 17.04 -24.59 -11.38
C LYS A 235 15.60 -24.24 -11.77
N LEU A 236 15.05 -23.17 -11.20
CA LEU A 236 13.69 -22.73 -11.48
C LEU A 236 13.58 -22.01 -12.83
N ALA A 237 14.64 -21.34 -13.28
CA ALA A 237 14.74 -20.72 -14.60
C ALA A 237 14.81 -21.77 -15.71
N GLU A 238 15.58 -22.85 -15.52
CA GLU A 238 15.59 -24.00 -16.43
C GLU A 238 14.19 -24.63 -16.56
N ALA A 239 13.46 -24.71 -15.45
CA ALA A 239 12.06 -25.15 -15.42
C ALA A 239 11.06 -24.11 -15.96
N ARG A 240 11.52 -22.95 -16.44
CA ARG A 240 10.71 -21.83 -16.97
C ARG A 240 9.61 -21.37 -16.02
N ARG A 241 9.92 -21.29 -14.72
CA ARG A 241 8.94 -20.93 -13.68
C ARG A 241 8.92 -19.45 -13.29
N PHE A 242 9.91 -18.68 -13.74
CA PHE A 242 9.95 -17.24 -13.51
C PHE A 242 9.12 -16.50 -14.55
N HIS A 243 8.31 -15.57 -14.07
CA HIS A 243 7.50 -14.67 -14.90
C HIS A 243 7.86 -13.23 -14.58
N GLN A 244 7.73 -12.32 -15.55
CA GLN A 244 7.98 -10.91 -15.28
C GLN A 244 6.96 -10.33 -14.29
N VAL A 245 7.44 -9.43 -13.44
CA VAL A 245 6.60 -8.71 -12.48
C VAL A 245 5.74 -7.68 -13.22
N THR A 246 4.42 -7.84 -13.17
CA THR A 246 3.46 -6.90 -13.78
C THR A 246 3.01 -5.80 -12.81
N ALA A 247 3.12 -6.02 -11.50
CA ALA A 247 2.68 -5.04 -10.51
C ALA A 247 3.65 -3.85 -10.46
N VAL A 248 3.18 -2.68 -10.89
CA VAL A 248 3.95 -1.42 -10.98
C VAL A 248 4.73 -1.11 -9.70
N LYS A 249 4.13 -1.34 -8.53
CA LYS A 249 4.78 -1.10 -7.23
C LYS A 249 6.05 -1.94 -7.04
N TRP A 250 6.01 -3.22 -7.43
CA TRP A 250 7.14 -4.15 -7.26
C TRP A 250 8.18 -3.94 -8.36
N ALA A 251 7.72 -3.74 -9.60
CA ALA A 251 8.60 -3.38 -10.73
C ALA A 251 9.36 -2.08 -10.47
N GLY A 252 8.68 -1.04 -9.96
CA GLY A 252 9.30 0.23 -9.56
C GLY A 252 10.30 0.12 -8.40
N SER A 253 10.23 -0.96 -7.63
CA SER A 253 11.22 -1.31 -6.60
C SER A 253 12.40 -2.13 -7.15
N GLY A 254 12.44 -2.36 -8.47
CA GLY A 254 13.50 -3.08 -9.17
C GLY A 254 13.33 -4.60 -9.24
N ALA A 255 12.21 -5.15 -8.78
CA ALA A 255 11.91 -6.58 -8.98
C ALA A 255 11.58 -6.83 -10.45
N ARG A 256 12.28 -7.78 -11.07
CA ARG A 256 12.14 -8.11 -12.50
C ARG A 256 11.29 -9.35 -12.69
N TYR A 257 11.53 -10.38 -11.88
CA TYR A 257 10.84 -11.66 -11.99
C TYR A 257 10.17 -12.06 -10.68
N VAL A 258 9.10 -12.84 -10.81
CA VAL A 258 8.38 -13.47 -9.72
C VAL A 258 8.19 -14.96 -10.03
N CYS A 259 8.30 -15.80 -9.01
CA CYS A 259 8.00 -17.22 -9.09
C CYS A 259 7.21 -17.65 -7.85
N TRP A 260 6.14 -18.42 -8.06
CA TRP A 260 5.46 -19.14 -6.98
C TRP A 260 6.23 -20.42 -6.66
N ILE A 261 6.62 -20.58 -5.40
CA ILE A 261 7.21 -21.80 -4.86
C ILE A 261 6.10 -22.67 -4.30
N CYS A 262 6.08 -23.94 -4.70
CA CYS A 262 5.01 -24.85 -4.31
C CYS A 262 5.14 -25.23 -2.82
N PRO A 263 4.02 -25.57 -2.15
CA PRO A 263 4.06 -26.18 -0.83
C PRO A 263 4.99 -27.38 -0.77
N GLU A 264 5.83 -27.42 0.27
CA GLU A 264 6.82 -28.45 0.56
C GLU A 264 7.83 -28.72 -0.56
N GLU A 265 8.05 -27.73 -1.43
CA GLU A 265 9.03 -27.85 -2.49
C GLU A 265 10.44 -28.01 -1.91
N LYS A 266 11.05 -29.17 -2.16
CA LYS A 266 12.33 -29.60 -1.57
C LYS A 266 13.55 -28.78 -1.99
N LEU A 267 13.40 -27.88 -2.97
CA LEU A 267 14.48 -26.98 -3.38
C LEU A 267 14.85 -26.03 -2.24
N LEU A 268 13.89 -25.65 -1.40
CA LEU A 268 14.13 -24.88 -0.19
C LEU A 268 14.34 -25.85 0.98
N HIS A 269 15.32 -25.60 1.86
CA HIS A 269 15.46 -26.30 3.13
C HIS A 269 15.37 -25.27 4.26
N PRO A 270 14.40 -25.37 5.19
CA PRO A 270 13.52 -26.51 5.47
C PRO A 270 12.27 -26.69 4.58
N GLY A 271 12.13 -25.91 3.48
CA GLY A 271 11.00 -26.00 2.55
C GLY A 271 9.92 -24.95 2.83
N ALA A 272 9.19 -24.54 1.80
CA ALA A 272 8.07 -23.61 1.96
C ALA A 272 6.81 -24.38 2.40
N ARG A 273 6.39 -24.30 3.66
CA ARG A 273 5.31 -25.14 4.22
C ARG A 273 3.99 -24.99 3.45
N HIS A 274 3.65 -23.77 3.07
CA HIS A 274 2.42 -23.43 2.37
C HIS A 274 2.65 -22.77 1.00
N GLY A 275 3.88 -22.87 0.49
CA GLY A 275 4.33 -22.14 -0.68
C GLY A 275 4.72 -20.70 -0.36
N GLY A 276 5.03 -19.93 -1.39
CA GLY A 276 5.46 -18.53 -1.23
C GLY A 276 5.89 -17.89 -2.54
N PHE A 277 6.21 -16.60 -2.49
CA PHE A 277 6.71 -15.87 -3.65
C PHE A 277 8.21 -15.59 -3.53
N ALA A 278 8.94 -15.92 -4.59
CA ALA A 278 10.31 -15.46 -4.80
C ALA A 278 10.31 -14.28 -5.77
N PHE A 279 11.06 -13.23 -5.47
CA PHE A 279 11.27 -12.06 -6.32
C PHE A 279 12.75 -11.92 -6.65
N ILE A 280 13.05 -11.79 -7.95
CA ILE A 280 14.42 -11.68 -8.49
C ILE A 280 14.64 -10.27 -9.04
N PHE A 281 15.80 -9.69 -8.74
CA PHE A 281 16.12 -8.28 -8.99
C PHE A 281 17.24 -8.07 -10.02
N HIS A 282 17.62 -9.12 -10.72
CA HIS A 282 18.63 -9.19 -11.78
C HIS A 282 18.09 -10.04 -12.95
N GLU A 283 18.82 -10.15 -14.05
CA GLU A 283 18.45 -11.07 -15.14
C GLU A 283 18.64 -12.54 -14.73
N LEU A 284 17.86 -13.47 -15.28
CA LEU A 284 17.87 -14.88 -14.82
C LEU A 284 19.20 -15.61 -15.09
N ASP A 285 20.05 -15.09 -15.97
CA ASP A 285 21.40 -15.59 -16.28
C ASP A 285 22.52 -14.85 -15.51
N GLU A 286 22.17 -13.81 -14.74
CA GLU A 286 23.09 -13.08 -13.87
C GLU A 286 23.07 -13.64 -12.44
N GLU A 287 24.12 -13.38 -11.65
CA GLU A 287 24.14 -13.65 -10.22
C GLU A 287 23.66 -12.43 -9.41
N ASP A 288 23.00 -12.68 -8.26
CA ASP A 288 22.58 -11.62 -7.34
C ASP A 288 23.78 -11.00 -6.59
N MET A 289 24.50 -10.12 -7.27
CA MET A 289 25.64 -9.41 -6.68
C MET A 289 25.23 -8.44 -5.56
N ALA A 290 23.95 -8.08 -5.49
CA ALA A 290 23.44 -7.09 -4.55
C ALA A 290 22.74 -7.72 -3.33
N GLY A 291 22.57 -9.04 -3.32
CA GLY A 291 21.84 -9.74 -2.27
C GLY A 291 20.43 -9.17 -2.09
N ARG A 292 19.74 -8.82 -3.18
CA ARG A 292 18.40 -8.23 -3.17
C ARG A 292 17.28 -9.24 -3.35
N ASP A 293 17.56 -10.44 -3.83
CA ASP A 293 16.53 -11.44 -4.06
C ASP A 293 15.86 -11.85 -2.75
N ARG A 294 14.52 -11.95 -2.78
CA ARG A 294 13.71 -12.16 -1.58
C ARG A 294 12.71 -13.28 -1.77
N PHE A 295 12.52 -14.05 -0.70
CA PHE A 295 11.46 -15.04 -0.58
C PHE A 295 10.49 -14.68 0.55
N PHE A 296 9.20 -14.83 0.27
CA PHE A 296 8.11 -14.59 1.19
C PHE A 296 7.26 -15.85 1.30
N GLU A 297 7.43 -16.58 2.41
CA GLU A 297 6.66 -17.80 2.68
C GLU A 297 5.24 -17.44 3.11
N VAL A 298 4.23 -18.20 2.70
CA VAL A 298 2.89 -18.09 3.28
C VAL A 298 2.90 -18.65 4.70
N VAL A 299 2.67 -17.80 5.70
CA VAL A 299 2.70 -18.21 7.12
C VAL A 299 1.32 -18.55 7.67
N GLY A 300 0.26 -18.37 6.86
CA GLY A 300 -1.13 -18.42 7.31
C GLY A 300 -1.45 -17.26 8.26
N ALA A 301 -2.71 -16.82 8.33
CA ALA A 301 -3.09 -16.00 9.48
C ALA A 301 -2.81 -16.82 10.74
N PRO A 302 -2.12 -16.26 11.76
CA PRO A 302 -2.23 -16.84 13.09
C PRO A 302 -3.73 -16.96 13.34
N VAL A 303 -4.21 -18.14 13.72
CA VAL A 303 -5.59 -18.31 14.13
C VAL A 303 -5.75 -17.48 15.39
N SER A 304 -5.96 -16.18 15.22
CA SER A 304 -6.12 -15.27 16.34
C SER A 304 -7.39 -15.74 17.03
N SER A 305 -7.36 -15.73 18.36
CA SER A 305 -8.55 -15.99 19.16
C SER A 305 -9.73 -15.14 18.69
N GLU A 306 -9.49 -13.94 18.16
CA GLU A 306 -10.50 -13.06 17.55
C GLU A 306 -11.13 -13.58 16.26
N ALA A 307 -10.36 -14.10 15.29
CA ALA A 307 -10.95 -14.67 14.07
C ALA A 307 -11.81 -15.91 14.41
N ARG A 308 -11.32 -16.73 15.35
CA ARG A 308 -12.09 -17.85 15.92
C ARG A 308 -13.33 -17.35 16.66
N THR A 309 -13.23 -16.24 17.39
CA THR A 309 -14.35 -15.63 18.14
C THR A 309 -15.38 -15.03 17.18
N GLN A 310 -14.98 -14.32 16.13
CA GLN A 310 -15.90 -13.78 15.12
C GLN A 310 -16.60 -14.90 14.34
N GLN A 311 -15.88 -15.97 14.01
CA GLN A 311 -16.47 -17.16 13.37
C GLN A 311 -17.45 -17.89 14.31
N LEU A 312 -17.15 -17.95 15.61
CA LEU A 312 -18.08 -18.48 16.61
C LEU A 312 -19.31 -17.58 16.78
N LEU A 313 -19.11 -16.25 16.82
CA LEU A 313 -20.17 -15.26 16.91
C LEU A 313 -21.08 -15.29 15.68
N SER A 314 -20.54 -15.50 14.47
CA SER A 314 -21.34 -15.64 13.25
C SER A 314 -22.12 -16.96 13.16
N LYS A 315 -21.74 -17.96 13.96
CA LYS A 315 -22.44 -19.25 14.06
C LYS A 315 -23.51 -19.25 15.16
N LEU A 316 -23.58 -18.22 16.01
CA LEU A 316 -24.67 -18.08 16.96
C LEU A 316 -25.96 -17.76 16.20
N PRO A 317 -27.07 -18.48 16.47
CA PRO A 317 -28.35 -18.15 15.87
C PRO A 317 -28.70 -16.70 16.22
N ALA A 318 -29.07 -15.90 15.22
CA ALA A 318 -29.53 -14.54 15.44
C ALA A 318 -30.71 -14.60 16.43
N VAL A 319 -30.47 -14.15 17.66
CA VAL A 319 -31.50 -14.10 18.69
C VAL A 319 -32.48 -13.01 18.27
N HIS A 320 -33.49 -13.39 17.50
CA HIS A 320 -34.69 -12.58 17.29
C HIS A 320 -35.51 -12.59 18.57
N ARG A 321 -35.13 -11.73 19.51
CA ARG A 321 -36.08 -11.08 20.41
C ARG A 321 -35.67 -9.62 20.58
N PRO A 322 -36.42 -8.66 20.00
CA PRO A 322 -36.37 -7.31 20.52
C PRO A 322 -36.95 -7.33 21.95
N PRO A 323 -36.41 -6.58 22.91
CA PRO A 323 -37.14 -6.33 24.14
C PRO A 323 -38.38 -5.50 23.79
N GLU A 324 -39.55 -6.13 23.89
CA GLU A 324 -40.80 -5.42 24.08
C GLU A 324 -40.64 -4.57 25.34
N ILE A 325 -40.72 -3.24 25.19
CA ILE A 325 -41.44 -2.31 26.08
C ILE A 325 -41.34 -0.90 25.47
N LEU A 326 -42.53 -0.29 25.31
CA LEU A 326 -42.85 1.12 25.02
C LEU A 326 -42.61 1.65 23.60
N GLN A 327 -43.51 1.23 22.70
CA GLN A 327 -43.97 2.07 21.59
C GLN A 327 -45.06 3.02 22.09
N SER A 328 -44.85 4.33 21.96
CA SER A 328 -45.94 5.24 21.62
C SER A 328 -45.44 6.38 20.72
N ALA A 329 -46.19 6.56 19.63
CA ALA A 329 -46.21 7.67 18.69
C ALA A 329 -44.94 7.92 17.84
N LEU A 330 -45.01 7.59 16.54
CA LEU A 330 -45.31 8.57 15.48
C LEU A 330 -45.46 7.87 14.10
N PRO A 331 -46.21 8.47 13.14
CA PRO A 331 -46.70 7.81 11.95
C PRO A 331 -45.71 7.88 10.76
N PHE A 332 -45.80 6.87 9.90
CA PHE A 332 -44.95 6.68 8.71
C PHE A 332 -45.03 7.83 7.69
N ARG A 333 -43.88 8.12 7.07
CA ARG A 333 -43.82 8.46 5.64
C ARG A 333 -42.53 7.88 5.03
N ALA A 334 -42.71 6.98 4.07
CA ALA A 334 -41.65 6.43 3.23
C ALA A 334 -41.19 7.46 2.21
N VAL A 335 -39.87 7.61 2.03
CA VAL A 335 -39.25 8.25 0.85
C VAL A 335 -37.95 7.51 0.52
N GLY A 336 -37.95 6.87 -0.66
CA GLY A 336 -36.80 6.63 -1.53
C GLY A 336 -35.62 5.81 -0.97
N GLU A 337 -35.56 4.53 -1.33
CA GLU A 337 -34.29 3.80 -1.31
C GLU A 337 -33.32 4.43 -2.32
N LEU A 338 -32.32 5.16 -1.81
CA LEU A 338 -31.13 5.54 -2.58
C LEU A 338 -30.24 4.30 -2.80
N PRO A 339 -29.63 4.15 -3.99
CA PRO A 339 -28.86 2.98 -4.36
C PRO A 339 -27.70 2.71 -3.38
N ALA A 340 -27.40 1.43 -3.16
CA ALA A 340 -26.41 0.93 -2.18
C ALA A 340 -25.00 1.56 -2.32
N THR A 341 -24.68 2.13 -3.47
CA THR A 341 -23.42 2.86 -3.76
C THR A 341 -23.27 4.12 -2.90
N THR A 342 -24.35 4.86 -2.67
CA THR A 342 -24.34 6.07 -1.84
C THR A 342 -24.00 5.77 -0.37
N ARG A 343 -24.42 4.60 0.14
CA ARG A 343 -24.15 4.20 1.53
C ARG A 343 -22.68 3.85 1.75
N HIS A 344 -22.01 3.20 0.79
CA HIS A 344 -20.61 2.82 0.93
C HIS A 344 -19.68 4.03 0.83
N VAL A 345 -19.98 4.98 -0.05
CA VAL A 345 -19.24 6.25 -0.16
C VAL A 345 -19.42 7.07 1.11
N ALA A 346 -20.66 7.21 1.61
CA ALA A 346 -20.92 7.90 2.87
C ALA A 346 -20.21 7.24 4.07
N ALA A 347 -20.19 5.91 4.13
CA ALA A 347 -19.46 5.18 5.18
C ALA A 347 -17.94 5.37 5.09
N SER A 348 -17.38 5.38 3.88
CA SER A 348 -15.94 5.58 3.65
C SER A 348 -15.52 7.02 3.92
N GLN A 349 -16.36 7.99 3.55
CA GLN A 349 -16.23 9.41 3.89
C GLN A 349 -16.22 9.60 5.41
N GLN A 350 -17.19 9.03 6.12
CA GLN A 350 -17.25 9.13 7.58
C GLN A 350 -16.04 8.47 8.26
N ARG A 351 -15.55 7.35 7.73
CA ARG A 351 -14.32 6.69 8.20
C ARG A 351 -13.09 7.56 7.96
N CYS A 352 -13.00 8.23 6.81
CA CYS A 352 -11.91 9.14 6.46
C CYS A 352 -11.85 10.32 7.44
N PHE A 353 -12.97 11.02 7.67
CA PHE A 353 -13.03 12.14 8.60
C PHE A 353 -12.74 11.74 10.05
N ARG A 354 -13.24 10.57 10.48
CA ARG A 354 -12.93 10.04 11.81
C ARG A 354 -11.45 9.68 11.95
N ALA A 355 -10.85 9.04 10.95
CA ALA A 355 -9.42 8.73 10.95
C ALA A 355 -8.55 10.01 11.00
N ALA A 356 -8.94 11.06 10.28
CA ALA A 356 -8.30 12.37 10.33
C ALA A 356 -8.41 13.04 11.71
N SER A 357 -9.61 13.03 12.30
CA SER A 357 -9.87 13.63 13.62
C SER A 357 -9.15 12.89 14.75
N ASP A 358 -9.10 11.57 14.69
CA ASP A 358 -8.45 10.70 15.69
C ASP A 358 -6.91 10.68 15.55
N GLY A 359 -6.35 11.27 14.48
CA GLY A 359 -4.92 11.23 14.19
C GLY A 359 -4.41 9.86 13.75
N ARG A 360 -5.26 9.02 13.16
CA ARG A 360 -4.91 7.68 12.65
C ARG A 360 -4.30 7.75 11.25
N TRP A 361 -3.09 8.34 11.17
CA TRP A 361 -2.44 8.75 9.92
C TRP A 361 -2.22 7.62 8.89
N ALA A 362 -1.85 6.41 9.34
CA ALA A 362 -1.63 5.29 8.43
C ALA A 362 -2.94 4.80 7.77
N LEU A 363 -4.02 4.77 8.54
CA LEU A 363 -5.36 4.44 8.03
C LEU A 363 -5.85 5.52 7.08
N LEU A 364 -5.63 6.80 7.42
CA LEU A 364 -6.01 7.92 6.56
C LEU A 364 -5.26 7.90 5.22
N ALA A 365 -3.94 7.68 5.23
CA ALA A 365 -3.14 7.59 4.01
C ALA A 365 -3.61 6.44 3.11
N HIS A 366 -3.95 5.29 3.70
CA HIS A 366 -4.49 4.16 2.97
C HIS A 366 -5.86 4.47 2.35
N ILE A 367 -6.80 5.04 3.13
CA ILE A 367 -8.12 5.43 2.63
C ILE A 367 -8.00 6.44 1.48
N LEU A 368 -7.13 7.43 1.59
CA LEU A 368 -6.91 8.42 0.53
C LEU A 368 -6.21 7.84 -0.71
N SER A 369 -5.40 6.80 -0.54
CA SER A 369 -4.78 6.10 -1.67
C SER A 369 -5.79 5.22 -2.41
N GLU A 370 -6.75 4.63 -1.69
CA GLU A 370 -7.83 3.84 -2.30
C GLU A 370 -8.96 4.70 -2.86
N PHE A 371 -9.25 5.84 -2.23
CA PHE A 371 -10.32 6.77 -2.61
C PHE A 371 -9.82 8.22 -2.69
N PRO A 372 -9.03 8.57 -3.73
CA PRO A 372 -8.51 9.92 -3.94
C PRO A 372 -9.55 11.04 -3.86
N GLN A 373 -10.76 10.78 -4.35
CA GLN A 373 -11.86 11.74 -4.38
C GLN A 373 -12.30 12.21 -2.99
N LEU A 374 -11.99 11.46 -1.92
CA LEU A 374 -12.28 11.88 -0.56
C LEU A 374 -11.42 13.08 -0.10
N ALA A 375 -10.35 13.41 -0.82
CA ALA A 375 -9.50 14.56 -0.54
C ALA A 375 -10.23 15.91 -0.67
N THR A 376 -11.24 16.00 -1.55
CA THR A 376 -11.99 17.24 -1.85
C THR A 376 -13.38 17.28 -1.23
N VAL A 377 -13.83 16.17 -0.65
CA VAL A 377 -15.18 16.07 -0.07
C VAL A 377 -15.25 16.87 1.23
N VAL A 378 -16.37 17.55 1.43
CA VAL A 378 -16.72 18.26 2.66
C VAL A 378 -17.69 17.43 3.49
N ASP A 379 -17.61 17.52 4.82
CA ASP A 379 -18.61 16.94 5.72
C ASP A 379 -19.81 17.88 5.92
N ASP A 380 -20.73 17.48 6.80
CA ASP A 380 -21.95 18.24 7.12
C ASP A 380 -21.64 19.63 7.76
N GLU A 381 -20.42 19.84 8.26
CA GLU A 381 -19.94 21.13 8.79
C GLU A 381 -19.22 21.98 7.73
N GLY A 382 -19.18 21.51 6.48
CA GLY A 382 -18.42 22.12 5.40
C GLY A 382 -16.92 21.95 5.55
N GLN A 383 -16.43 21.01 6.38
CA GLN A 383 -15.01 20.78 6.62
C GLN A 383 -14.46 19.71 5.67
N THR A 384 -13.31 20.00 5.07
CA THR A 384 -12.53 19.03 4.29
C THR A 384 -11.75 18.10 5.22
N VAL A 385 -11.15 17.03 4.66
CA VAL A 385 -10.27 16.13 5.40
C VAL A 385 -9.10 16.90 6.03
N LEU A 386 -8.61 17.95 5.36
CA LEU A 386 -7.54 18.81 5.84
C LEU A 386 -7.95 19.60 7.10
N HIS A 387 -9.16 20.15 7.14
CA HIS A 387 -9.72 20.78 8.34
C HIS A 387 -9.72 19.80 9.53
N ARG A 388 -10.16 18.55 9.33
CA ARG A 388 -10.16 17.52 10.37
C ARG A 388 -8.74 17.12 10.80
N ILE A 389 -7.78 17.03 9.87
CA ILE A 389 -6.35 16.80 10.19
C ILE A 389 -5.81 17.92 11.07
N ALA A 390 -6.14 19.19 10.76
CA ALA A 390 -5.70 20.35 11.53
C ALA A 390 -6.27 20.33 12.96
N LEU A 391 -7.55 19.96 13.12
CA LEU A 391 -8.22 19.83 14.42
C LEU A 391 -7.67 18.68 15.26
N GLY A 392 -7.24 17.58 14.63
CA GLY A 392 -6.67 16.38 15.27
C GLY A 392 -5.34 16.57 16.01
N ARG A 393 -4.89 17.83 16.21
CA ARG A 393 -3.62 18.21 16.85
C ARG A 393 -2.44 17.42 16.26
N PRO A 394 -2.04 17.69 15.00
CA PRO A 394 -0.95 16.99 14.37
C PRO A 394 0.39 17.30 15.07
N LYS A 395 0.75 16.50 16.07
CA LYS A 395 2.02 16.65 16.80
C LYS A 395 3.24 16.08 16.05
N THR A 396 3.07 15.65 14.79
CA THR A 396 4.08 14.81 14.11
C THR A 396 4.34 15.24 12.67
N ARG A 397 5.58 14.98 12.20
CA ARG A 397 6.05 15.17 10.82
C ARG A 397 5.14 14.50 9.77
N ARG A 398 4.40 13.45 10.15
CA ARG A 398 3.42 12.75 9.29
C ARG A 398 2.27 13.62 8.81
N ALA A 399 1.95 14.70 9.53
CA ALA A 399 0.93 15.64 9.06
C ALA A 399 1.38 16.34 7.77
N ALA A 400 2.66 16.69 7.63
CA ALA A 400 3.18 17.31 6.42
C ALA A 400 3.16 16.34 5.21
N GLU A 401 3.44 15.06 5.42
CA GLU A 401 3.34 14.03 4.38
C GLU A 401 1.88 13.80 3.95
N LEU A 402 0.95 13.77 4.91
CA LEU A 402 -0.47 13.69 4.63
C LEU A 402 -1.00 14.93 3.90
N LEU A 403 -0.53 16.13 4.23
CA LEU A 403 -0.88 17.34 3.49
C LEU A 403 -0.43 17.24 2.03
N ARG A 404 0.79 16.74 1.78
CA ARG A 404 1.27 16.48 0.42
C ARG A 404 0.42 15.43 -0.29
N LEU A 405 0.04 14.38 0.43
CA LEU A 405 -0.82 13.31 -0.11
C LEU A 405 -2.22 13.85 -0.45
N VAL A 406 -2.84 14.63 0.43
CA VAL A 406 -4.16 15.21 0.17
C VAL A 406 -4.08 16.22 -0.99
N HIS A 407 -3.03 17.04 -1.02
CA HIS A 407 -2.80 17.97 -2.12
C HIS A 407 -2.52 17.26 -3.46
N SER A 408 -1.76 16.17 -3.46
CA SER A 408 -1.50 15.38 -4.67
C SER A 408 -2.75 14.71 -5.23
N HIS A 409 -3.76 14.49 -4.39
CA HIS A 409 -5.08 13.99 -4.79
C HIS A 409 -6.10 15.12 -5.03
N GLY A 410 -5.64 16.36 -5.24
CA GLY A 410 -6.48 17.50 -5.61
C GLY A 410 -7.16 18.25 -4.46
N GLY A 411 -6.78 17.96 -3.21
CA GLY A 411 -7.26 18.72 -2.05
C GLY A 411 -6.85 20.19 -2.10
N ASP A 412 -7.82 21.07 -1.95
CA ASP A 412 -7.63 22.53 -1.92
C ASP A 412 -7.19 23.00 -0.53
N LEU A 413 -5.94 23.50 -0.44
CA LEU A 413 -5.35 24.04 0.79
C LEU A 413 -5.95 25.40 1.19
N ASP A 414 -6.64 26.06 0.25
CA ASP A 414 -7.32 27.34 0.46
C ASP A 414 -8.83 27.19 0.71
N ALA A 415 -9.31 25.95 0.83
CA ALA A 415 -10.69 25.65 1.17
C ALA A 415 -11.11 26.37 2.46
N ARG A 416 -12.34 26.87 2.47
CA ARG A 416 -12.94 27.51 3.63
C ARG A 416 -13.99 26.59 4.22
N ASP A 417 -13.98 26.44 5.54
CA ASP A 417 -15.06 25.73 6.23
C ASP A 417 -16.40 26.50 6.15
N GLY A 418 -17.47 25.89 6.67
CA GLY A 418 -18.79 26.53 6.76
C GLY A 418 -18.82 27.82 7.60
N LYS A 419 -17.74 28.15 8.33
CA LYS A 419 -17.57 29.39 9.11
C LYS A 419 -16.69 30.41 8.38
N GLY A 420 -16.28 30.12 7.15
CA GLY A 420 -15.40 30.97 6.35
C GLY A 420 -13.94 30.99 6.81
N GLN A 421 -13.54 30.09 7.71
CA GLN A 421 -12.16 29.98 8.18
C GLN A 421 -11.32 29.23 7.17
N ARG A 422 -10.15 29.77 6.86
CA ARG A 422 -9.14 29.09 6.03
C ARG A 422 -8.34 28.11 6.88
N GLU A 423 -7.94 27.00 6.27
CA GLU A 423 -7.10 25.98 6.91
C GLU A 423 -5.78 26.53 7.48
N LEU A 424 -5.11 27.42 6.72
CA LEU A 424 -3.88 28.12 7.15
C LEU A 424 -4.09 28.98 8.42
N MET A 425 -5.32 29.46 8.66
CA MET A 425 -5.67 30.24 9.84
C MET A 425 -5.81 29.33 11.08
N ILE A 426 -6.39 28.13 10.91
CA ILE A 426 -6.50 27.11 11.97
C ILE A 426 -5.10 26.65 12.41
N TRP A 427 -4.19 26.46 11.45
CA TRP A 427 -2.79 26.14 11.73
C TRP A 427 -2.02 27.30 12.37
N GLY A 428 -2.27 28.54 11.95
CA GLY A 428 -1.72 29.75 12.59
C GLY A 428 -2.10 29.84 14.08
N ILE A 429 -3.37 29.58 14.40
CA ILE A 429 -3.89 29.53 15.78
C ILE A 429 -3.23 28.41 16.59
N LEU A 430 -2.98 27.24 15.99
CA LEU A 430 -2.30 26.11 16.63
C LEU A 430 -0.78 26.34 16.81
N SER A 431 -0.13 27.01 15.86
CA SER A 431 1.31 27.32 15.91
C SER A 431 1.67 28.27 17.05
N SER A 432 0.76 29.19 17.43
CA SER A 432 0.93 30.10 18.57
C SER A 432 1.00 29.39 19.94
N ARG A 433 0.59 28.12 20.03
CA ARG A 433 0.65 27.29 21.25
C ARG A 433 1.90 26.40 21.33
N LEU A 434 2.72 26.39 20.28
CA LEU A 434 4.06 25.78 20.29
C LEU A 434 5.08 26.90 20.60
N LYS A 435 5.95 26.69 21.58
CA LYS A 435 6.99 27.67 21.93
C LYS A 435 7.83 28.03 20.68
N PRO A 436 8.18 29.31 20.47
CA PRO A 436 8.80 29.75 19.23
C PRO A 436 10.23 29.21 19.13
N ALA A 437 10.43 28.17 18.34
CA ALA A 437 11.70 27.93 17.68
C ALA A 437 11.79 28.91 16.51
N ARG A 438 12.88 29.68 16.45
CA ARG A 438 13.15 30.72 15.45
C ARG A 438 13.06 30.14 14.03
N PHE A 439 11.94 30.35 13.34
CA PHE A 439 11.86 30.20 11.90
C PHE A 439 12.24 31.54 11.26
N GLY A 440 13.47 31.61 10.77
CA GLY A 440 13.90 32.66 9.85
C GLY A 440 13.88 32.12 8.43
N GLY A 441 13.09 32.77 7.56
CA GLY A 441 13.23 32.65 6.11
C GLY A 441 11.99 32.19 5.36
N TRP A 442 11.41 33.15 4.63
CA TRP A 442 10.56 33.00 3.44
C TRP A 442 9.05 32.70 3.62
N LEU A 443 8.25 33.78 3.57
CA LEU A 443 7.26 33.99 2.51
C LEU A 443 6.90 35.49 2.46
N GLN A 444 7.44 36.23 1.49
CA GLN A 444 7.06 37.62 1.24
C GLN A 444 5.94 37.59 0.18
N ILE A 445 4.70 37.37 0.63
CA ILE A 445 3.51 37.66 -0.18
C ILE A 445 3.03 39.05 0.23
N SER A 446 3.09 39.98 -0.73
CA SER A 446 2.56 41.33 -0.59
C SER A 446 1.04 41.28 -0.41
N LEU A 447 0.54 41.71 0.75
CA LEU A 447 -0.88 42.02 1.00
C LEU A 447 -1.09 43.54 0.95
N PRO A 448 -2.07 44.06 0.18
CA PRO A 448 -2.44 45.47 0.25
C PRO A 448 -3.33 45.76 1.48
N SER A 449 -2.99 46.84 2.16
CA SER A 449 -3.82 47.72 3.02
C SER A 449 -5.03 47.13 3.75
N LEU A 450 -4.86 46.89 5.06
CA LEU A 450 -5.92 47.01 6.06
C LEU A 450 -5.34 47.76 7.28
N ARG A 451 -5.31 49.09 7.18
CA ARG A 451 -5.13 49.99 8.33
C ARG A 451 -6.30 50.96 8.38
N SER A 452 -7.32 50.60 9.15
CA SER A 452 -8.22 51.56 9.78
C SER A 452 -9.00 50.86 10.90
N GLY A 453 -8.82 51.32 12.13
CA GLY A 453 -9.70 51.01 13.25
C GLY A 453 -9.11 50.05 14.28
N LEU A 454 -8.37 50.59 15.24
CA LEU A 454 -8.47 50.30 16.69
C LEU A 454 -7.38 51.07 17.43
N THR A 455 -7.59 52.38 17.52
CA THR A 455 -7.07 53.20 18.62
C THR A 455 -7.91 52.93 19.88
N SER A 456 -7.23 52.89 21.03
CA SER A 456 -7.76 52.96 22.41
C SER A 456 -7.74 51.63 23.19
N LEU A 457 -6.65 51.37 23.91
CA LEU A 457 -6.59 51.50 25.37
C LEU A 457 -5.18 51.11 25.88
N MET A 458 -4.74 51.81 26.93
CA MET A 458 -3.56 51.56 27.77
C MET A 458 -2.23 52.21 27.37
N SER A 459 -2.18 53.55 27.55
CA SER A 459 -1.12 54.19 28.33
C SER A 459 -1.26 53.68 29.79
N THR A 460 -0.23 53.29 30.54
CA THR A 460 0.63 54.22 31.28
C THR A 460 1.75 53.43 31.97
N LYS A 461 3.01 53.81 31.73
CA LYS A 461 4.07 54.11 32.72
C LYS A 461 5.46 53.98 32.08
N MET A 462 5.98 55.13 31.66
CA MET A 462 7.41 55.44 31.60
C MET A 462 7.94 55.70 33.01
N ALA A 463 9.13 55.16 33.27
CA ALA A 463 10.24 55.69 34.09
C ALA A 463 11.33 54.60 34.00
N THR A 464 12.63 54.80 33.85
CA THR A 464 13.56 55.94 33.77
C THR A 464 14.91 55.27 33.46
N CYS A 465 15.74 55.90 32.64
CA CYS A 465 17.11 55.46 32.35
C CYS A 465 18.04 55.82 33.51
N HIS A 466 18.93 54.92 33.95
CA HIS A 466 20.28 55.28 34.42
C HIS A 466 21.21 54.05 34.64
N HIS A 467 22.35 54.09 33.92
CA HIS A 467 23.72 53.72 34.31
C HIS A 467 24.03 52.50 35.21
N LYS A 468 24.80 51.55 34.67
CA LYS A 468 26.19 51.14 35.06
C LYS A 468 26.51 49.78 34.41
N ASN A 469 27.43 49.75 33.44
CA ASN A 469 28.84 49.35 33.55
C ASN A 469 29.11 47.83 33.54
N TRP A 470 29.81 47.42 32.46
CA TRP A 470 31.00 46.56 32.41
C TRP A 470 30.92 45.06 32.74
N CYS A 471 31.21 44.29 31.68
CA CYS A 471 32.23 43.25 31.54
C CYS A 471 32.12 41.88 32.25
N LEU A 472 32.33 40.86 31.40
CA LEU A 472 33.02 39.57 31.61
C LEU A 472 32.29 38.45 32.39
N LEU A 473 31.65 37.54 31.64
CA LEU A 473 32.19 36.20 31.29
C LEU A 473 31.28 35.51 30.26
#